data_AF-A0A097PNI7-F1
#
_entry.id   AF-A0A097PNI7-F1
#
_cell.length_a   1.000
_cell.length_b   1.000
_cell.length_c   1.000
_cell.angle_alpha   90.00
_cell.angle_beta   90.00
_cell.angle_gamma   90.00
#
_symmetry.space_group_name_H-M   'P 1'
#
loop_
_entity.id
_entity.type
_entity.pdbx_description
1 polymer ?
#
loop_
_entity_poly.entity_id
_entity_poly.type
_entity_poly.pdbx_seq_one_letter_code
_entity_poly.pdbx_strand_id
1 'polypeptide(L)'
;VETDGIPSDVRKRTMDAVDFCGGRVTIGDVSSRAGLKLNETEKALQALAADSCGFLEVSDEGDVLYVFPKDYRSRLASKSFRMKVEPLLEKSKGIAEYLIRVAFGTTLIVSIVLVYTTIIALISSRSDEDNRGRRGRSYDSGFTYFFRPSDLFWYWDPYYYRRQRIREDDMNFIESVFSFVFGDGDPNQGIEEERWKLIGQYIASKGGVVAADELAPYLDVLSATEVDDESYVLPVLLRFDGHPEVSEEGNILYHFPTLQRTASSWQTGRREYVGKQWADWVGGVEKFFREKKWPFSKTKKSEKAMVIGLGGFNLFGVIILSSMLKNVAVVPGGFVSFVADIY
;
A
#
# COMPACT_ATOMS: atom_id res chain seq x y z
N VAL A 1 -12.36 -8.13 26.74
CA VAL A 1 -11.20 -8.57 25.95
C VAL A 1 -10.32 -7.36 25.81
N GLU A 2 -9.27 -7.27 26.62
CA GLU A 2 -8.40 -6.08 26.70
C GLU A 2 -7.79 -5.75 25.33
N THR A 3 -7.51 -6.78 24.53
CA THR A 3 -6.96 -6.63 23.18
C THR A 3 -7.88 -5.90 22.19
N ASP A 4 -9.18 -5.80 22.46
CA ASP A 4 -10.13 -5.03 21.64
C ASP A 4 -9.99 -3.52 21.85
N GLY A 5 -9.44 -3.08 22.99
CA GLY A 5 -9.16 -1.67 23.29
C GLY A 5 -7.90 -1.14 22.61
N ILE A 6 -7.05 -2.02 22.09
CA ILE A 6 -5.82 -1.65 21.40
C ILE A 6 -6.13 -1.32 19.92
N PRO A 7 -5.56 -0.22 19.37
CA PRO A 7 -5.62 0.05 17.93
C PRO A 7 -5.13 -1.15 17.13
N SER A 8 -5.80 -1.44 16.01
CA SER A 8 -5.53 -2.68 15.29
C SER A 8 -4.17 -2.74 14.61
N ASP A 9 -3.68 -1.60 14.12
CA ASP A 9 -2.32 -1.50 13.59
C ASP A 9 -1.27 -1.86 14.66
N VAL A 10 -1.31 -1.18 15.81
CA VAL A 10 -0.45 -1.45 16.97
C VAL A 10 -0.51 -2.93 17.33
N ARG A 11 -1.72 -3.48 17.48
CA ARG A 11 -1.91 -4.89 17.84
C ARG A 11 -1.30 -5.85 16.82
N LYS A 12 -1.51 -5.63 15.52
CA LYS A 12 -0.97 -6.48 14.45
C LYS A 12 0.56 -6.45 14.45
N ARG A 13 1.14 -5.25 14.50
CA ARG A 13 2.59 -5.06 14.52
C ARG A 13 3.24 -5.66 15.77
N THR A 14 2.61 -5.52 16.94
CA THR A 14 3.04 -6.20 18.16
C THR A 14 3.02 -7.72 17.99
N MET A 15 1.93 -8.30 17.46
CA MET A 15 1.84 -9.74 17.24
C MET A 15 2.88 -10.25 16.23
N ASP A 16 3.13 -9.51 15.15
CA ASP A 16 4.12 -9.89 14.13
C ASP A 16 5.55 -9.83 14.68
N ALA A 17 5.85 -8.85 15.55
CA ALA A 17 7.13 -8.78 16.26
C ALA A 17 7.29 -9.93 17.28
N VAL A 18 6.23 -10.25 18.04
CA VAL A 18 6.22 -11.38 18.99
C VAL A 18 6.51 -12.70 18.29
N ASP A 19 5.85 -12.97 17.16
CA ASP A 19 6.07 -14.18 16.38
C ASP A 19 7.49 -14.27 15.85
N PHE A 20 8.03 -13.15 15.36
CA PHE A 20 9.39 -13.12 14.84
C PHE A 20 10.42 -13.45 15.92
N CYS A 21 10.22 -12.95 17.14
CA CYS A 21 11.10 -13.22 18.27
C CYS A 21 10.85 -14.59 18.94
N GLY A 22 9.96 -15.42 18.40
CA GLY A 22 9.71 -16.78 18.90
C GLY A 22 8.85 -16.84 20.16
N GLY A 23 8.05 -15.80 20.44
CA GLY A 23 7.07 -15.78 21.52
C GLY A 23 7.60 -15.42 22.91
N ARG A 24 8.91 -15.15 23.06
CA ARG A 24 9.50 -14.60 24.30
C ARG A 24 10.12 -13.26 23.97
N VAL A 25 9.62 -12.17 24.55
CA VAL A 25 10.01 -10.81 24.14
C VAL A 25 10.12 -9.83 25.29
N THR A 26 11.01 -8.85 25.15
CA THR A 26 11.00 -7.62 25.94
C THR A 26 10.18 -6.51 25.25
N ILE A 27 9.91 -5.42 25.97
CA ILE A 27 9.33 -4.21 25.37
C ILE A 27 10.29 -3.62 24.30
N GLY A 28 11.60 -3.70 24.53
CA GLY A 28 12.64 -3.25 23.60
C GLY A 28 12.63 -4.03 22.28
N ASP A 29 12.52 -5.35 22.34
CA ASP A 29 12.49 -6.22 21.16
C ASP A 29 11.30 -5.90 20.26
N VAL A 30 10.14 -5.69 20.87
CA VAL A 30 8.92 -5.40 20.13
C VAL A 30 8.91 -3.98 19.61
N SER A 31 9.31 -2.99 20.41
CA SER A 31 9.31 -1.58 20.00
C SER A 31 10.32 -1.30 18.89
N SER A 32 11.56 -1.79 19.01
CA SER A 32 12.60 -1.68 17.98
C SER A 32 12.13 -2.26 16.65
N ARG A 33 11.55 -3.46 16.69
CA ARG A 33 11.17 -4.21 15.50
C ARG A 33 9.85 -3.76 14.88
N ALA A 34 8.90 -3.38 15.72
CA ALA A 34 7.61 -2.90 15.27
C ALA A 34 7.65 -1.41 14.93
N GLY A 35 8.62 -0.63 15.42
CA GLY A 35 8.64 0.84 15.27
C GLY A 35 7.57 1.54 16.12
N LEU A 36 7.13 0.91 17.21
CA LEU A 36 6.05 1.41 18.07
C LEU A 36 6.63 2.19 19.26
N LYS A 37 5.83 3.10 19.83
CA LYS A 37 6.21 3.77 21.08
C LYS A 37 6.27 2.75 22.22
N LEU A 38 7.14 2.97 23.20
CA LEU A 38 7.30 2.03 24.32
C LEU A 38 6.00 1.85 25.12
N ASN A 39 5.29 2.93 25.41
CA ASN A 39 4.03 2.89 26.16
C ASN A 39 2.90 2.14 25.43
N GLU A 40 2.81 2.29 24.10
CA GLU A 40 1.88 1.57 23.24
C GLU A 40 2.23 0.09 23.20
N THR A 41 3.53 -0.21 23.09
CA THR A 41 4.07 -1.57 23.08
C THR A 41 3.77 -2.30 24.38
N GLU A 42 4.04 -1.66 25.52
CA GLU A 42 3.78 -2.22 26.85
C GLU A 42 2.30 -2.53 27.05
N LYS A 43 1.41 -1.57 26.78
CA LYS A 43 -0.03 -1.77 26.87
C LYS A 43 -0.52 -2.88 25.96
N ALA A 44 -0.01 -2.95 24.73
CA ALA A 44 -0.36 -4.00 23.79
C ALA A 44 0.10 -5.37 24.27
N LEU A 45 1.34 -5.50 24.77
CA LEU A 45 1.85 -6.76 25.31
C LEU A 45 1.09 -7.24 26.53
N GLN A 46 0.75 -6.34 27.46
CA GLN A 46 -0.08 -6.66 28.63
C GLN A 46 -1.47 -7.14 28.22
N ALA A 47 -2.13 -6.43 27.29
CA ALA A 47 -3.44 -6.83 26.78
C ALA A 47 -3.38 -8.21 26.09
N LEU A 48 -2.39 -8.43 25.23
CA LEU A 48 -2.19 -9.71 24.54
C LEU A 48 -1.93 -10.84 25.55
N ALA A 49 -1.09 -10.61 26.56
CA ALA A 49 -0.76 -11.62 27.58
C ALA A 49 -2.00 -11.98 28.41
N ALA A 50 -2.76 -10.99 28.86
CA ALA A 50 -3.99 -11.18 29.63
C ALA A 50 -5.04 -12.02 28.88
N ASP A 51 -5.23 -11.75 27.59
CA ASP A 51 -6.25 -12.46 26.80
C ASP A 51 -5.76 -13.83 26.28
N SER A 52 -4.46 -14.03 26.10
CA SER A 52 -3.89 -15.27 25.53
C SER A 52 -3.33 -16.28 26.54
N CYS A 53 -3.39 -15.98 27.84
CA CYS A 53 -2.71 -16.72 28.90
C CYS A 53 -1.19 -16.67 28.76
N GLY A 54 -0.66 -15.55 28.29
CA GLY A 54 0.76 -15.24 28.42
C GLY A 54 1.13 -14.97 29.87
N PHE A 55 2.39 -15.17 30.22
CA PHE A 55 2.89 -14.93 31.57
C PHE A 55 4.18 -14.10 31.52
N LEU A 56 4.53 -13.54 32.67
CA LEU A 56 5.73 -12.74 32.84
C LEU A 56 6.83 -13.59 33.46
N GLU A 57 8.01 -13.55 32.87
CA GLU A 57 9.26 -14.05 33.45
C GLU A 57 10.15 -12.86 33.80
N VAL A 58 10.97 -13.00 34.82
CA VAL A 58 12.02 -12.02 35.13
C VAL A 58 13.34 -12.66 34.75
N SER A 59 14.13 -11.98 33.92
CA SER A 59 15.49 -12.38 33.57
C SER A 59 16.39 -12.32 34.80
N ASP A 60 17.51 -13.05 34.78
CA ASP A 60 18.55 -12.99 35.81
C ASP A 60 19.13 -11.57 35.97
N GLU A 61 18.98 -10.73 34.94
CA GLU A 61 19.39 -9.32 34.91
C GLU A 61 18.33 -8.36 35.47
N GLY A 62 17.15 -8.88 35.85
CA GLY A 62 16.03 -8.09 36.38
C GLY A 62 15.04 -7.57 35.33
N ASP A 63 15.21 -7.94 34.07
CA ASP A 63 14.33 -7.52 32.98
C ASP A 63 13.04 -8.33 32.89
N VAL A 64 11.92 -7.66 32.58
CA VAL A 64 10.61 -8.30 32.44
C VAL A 64 10.43 -8.84 31.02
N LEU A 65 10.19 -10.14 30.91
CA LEU A 65 9.96 -10.88 29.68
C LEU A 65 8.49 -11.28 29.57
N TYR A 66 7.88 -11.03 28.42
CA TYR A 66 6.55 -11.51 28.08
C TYR A 66 6.69 -12.82 27.31
N VAL A 67 6.10 -13.89 27.87
CA VAL A 67 6.13 -15.24 27.27
C VAL A 67 4.74 -15.63 26.79
N PHE A 68 4.63 -15.89 25.49
CA PHE A 68 3.39 -16.26 24.82
C PHE A 68 3.39 -17.75 24.45
N PRO A 69 2.26 -18.45 24.67
CA PRO A 69 2.12 -19.83 24.19
C PRO A 69 2.10 -19.87 22.66
N LYS A 70 2.54 -20.98 22.05
CA LYS A 70 2.56 -21.13 20.58
C LYS A 70 1.20 -20.88 19.91
N ASP A 71 0.12 -21.19 20.63
CA ASP A 71 -1.26 -21.04 20.13
C ASP A 71 -1.90 -19.70 20.51
N TYR A 72 -1.14 -18.70 21.00
CA TYR A 72 -1.70 -17.46 21.54
C TYR A 72 -2.62 -16.73 20.55
N ARG A 73 -2.26 -16.66 19.26
CA ARG A 73 -3.11 -16.05 18.20
C ARG A 73 -4.48 -16.70 18.09
N SER A 74 -4.55 -18.03 18.16
CA SER A 74 -5.82 -18.76 18.08
C SER A 74 -6.70 -18.49 19.30
N ARG A 75 -6.09 -18.41 20.49
CA ARG A 75 -6.77 -18.07 21.74
C ARG A 75 -7.33 -16.65 21.71
N LEU A 76 -6.55 -15.70 21.21
CA LEU A 76 -6.99 -14.32 21.00
C LEU A 76 -8.17 -14.24 20.02
N ALA A 77 -8.07 -14.91 18.86
CA ALA A 77 -9.13 -14.95 17.87
C ALA A 77 -10.41 -15.64 18.38
N SER A 78 -10.30 -16.58 19.33
CA SER A 78 -11.46 -17.22 19.96
C SER A 78 -12.21 -16.28 20.91
N LYS A 79 -11.51 -15.32 21.53
CA LYS A 79 -12.07 -14.35 22.48
C LYS A 79 -12.56 -13.07 21.81
N SER A 80 -11.85 -12.56 20.80
CA SER A 80 -12.19 -11.31 20.12
C SER A 80 -13.02 -11.55 18.85
N PHE A 81 -14.26 -11.06 18.83
CA PHE A 81 -15.05 -10.99 17.60
C PHE A 81 -14.48 -9.95 16.61
N ARG A 82 -13.94 -8.84 17.13
CA ARG A 82 -13.34 -7.77 16.32
C ARG A 82 -12.18 -8.30 15.47
N MET A 83 -11.33 -9.17 16.03
CA MET A 83 -10.24 -9.83 15.30
C MET A 83 -10.73 -10.73 14.15
N LYS A 84 -11.95 -11.27 14.20
CA LYS A 84 -12.54 -12.07 13.11
C LYS A 84 -13.08 -11.20 11.97
N VAL A 85 -13.65 -10.04 12.30
CA VAL A 85 -14.32 -9.16 11.33
C VAL A 85 -13.36 -8.20 10.65
N GLU A 86 -12.36 -7.69 11.36
CA GLU A 86 -11.36 -6.77 10.83
C GLU A 86 -10.67 -7.23 9.53
N PRO A 87 -10.18 -8.48 9.40
CA PRO A 87 -9.60 -8.94 8.14
C PRO A 87 -10.62 -9.02 7.00
N LEU A 88 -11.92 -9.14 7.30
CA LEU A 88 -12.98 -9.10 6.29
C LEU A 88 -13.23 -7.68 5.78
N LEU A 89 -13.15 -6.69 6.67
CA LEU A 89 -13.34 -5.27 6.35
C LEU A 89 -12.14 -4.70 5.56
N GLU A 90 -10.92 -5.15 5.86
CA GLU A 90 -9.76 -4.83 5.04
C GLU A 90 -9.85 -5.45 3.65
N LYS A 91 -10.35 -6.69 3.55
CA LYS A 91 -10.64 -7.32 2.25
C LYS A 91 -11.73 -6.57 1.47
N SER A 92 -12.73 -6.00 2.14
CA SER A 92 -13.83 -5.30 1.46
C SER A 92 -13.40 -3.98 0.82
N LYS A 93 -12.38 -3.28 1.35
CA LYS A 93 -11.83 -2.09 0.68
C LYS A 93 -11.31 -2.41 -0.71
N GLY A 94 -10.54 -3.49 -0.85
CA GLY A 94 -10.06 -3.95 -2.16
C GLY A 94 -11.20 -4.36 -3.10
N ILE A 95 -12.28 -4.94 -2.57
CA ILE A 95 -13.48 -5.28 -3.35
C ILE A 95 -14.21 -4.03 -3.82
N ALA A 96 -14.32 -2.99 -2.98
CA ALA A 96 -14.99 -1.74 -3.34
C ALA A 96 -14.24 -1.00 -4.46
N GLU A 97 -12.91 -0.88 -4.35
CA GLU A 97 -12.06 -0.32 -5.40
C GLU A 97 -12.20 -1.11 -6.71
N TYR A 98 -12.22 -2.45 -6.62
CA TYR A 98 -12.47 -3.33 -7.76
C TYR A 98 -13.84 -3.06 -8.40
N LEU A 99 -14.92 -2.97 -7.62
CA LEU A 99 -16.27 -2.72 -8.14
C LEU A 99 -16.41 -1.36 -8.83
N ILE A 100 -15.82 -0.30 -8.28
CA ILE A 100 -15.82 1.03 -8.89
C ILE A 100 -15.09 0.99 -10.24
N ARG A 101 -13.90 0.37 -10.26
CA ARG A 101 -13.12 0.20 -11.49
C ARG A 101 -13.91 -0.59 -12.52
N VAL A 102 -14.53 -1.69 -12.08
CA VAL A 102 -15.39 -2.53 -12.90
C VAL A 102 -16.52 -1.68 -13.48
N ALA A 103 -17.40 -1.12 -12.66
CA ALA A 103 -18.51 -0.30 -13.12
C ALA A 103 -18.09 0.79 -14.14
N PHE A 104 -16.99 1.50 -13.90
CA PHE A 104 -16.46 2.51 -14.83
C PHE A 104 -16.04 1.92 -16.17
N GLY A 105 -15.20 0.87 -16.17
CA GLY A 105 -14.69 0.25 -17.40
C GLY A 105 -15.79 -0.33 -18.27
N THR A 106 -16.74 -1.05 -17.68
CA THR A 106 -17.90 -1.60 -18.42
C THR A 106 -18.76 -0.48 -18.97
N THR A 107 -19.03 0.56 -18.19
CA THR A 107 -19.86 1.70 -18.64
C THR A 107 -19.19 2.44 -19.80
N LEU A 108 -17.87 2.62 -19.74
CA LEU A 108 -17.10 3.25 -20.82
C LEU A 108 -17.19 2.44 -22.12
N ILE A 109 -17.01 1.11 -22.05
CA ILE A 109 -17.11 0.24 -23.22
C ILE A 109 -18.52 0.23 -23.79
N VAL A 110 -19.54 0.09 -22.93
CA VAL A 110 -20.95 0.12 -23.33
C VAL A 110 -21.29 1.45 -23.99
N SER A 111 -20.82 2.57 -23.43
CA SER A 111 -20.98 3.91 -24.02
C SER A 111 -20.42 3.98 -25.44
N ILE A 112 -19.18 3.52 -25.64
CA ILE A 112 -18.55 3.55 -26.98
C ILE A 112 -19.34 2.68 -27.96
N VAL A 113 -19.66 1.44 -27.58
CA VAL A 113 -20.40 0.52 -28.47
C VAL A 113 -21.76 1.10 -28.84
N LEU A 114 -22.51 1.62 -27.87
CA LEU A 114 -23.84 2.17 -28.08
C LEU A 114 -23.80 3.40 -28.99
N VAL A 115 -22.89 4.35 -28.72
CA VAL A 115 -22.77 5.58 -29.52
C VAL A 115 -22.46 5.26 -30.99
N TYR A 116 -21.43 4.45 -31.23
CA TYR A 116 -20.96 4.20 -32.60
C TYR A 116 -21.88 3.26 -33.39
N THR A 117 -22.49 2.26 -32.75
CA THR A 117 -23.50 1.42 -33.42
C THR A 117 -24.72 2.23 -33.84
N THR A 118 -25.16 3.18 -33.00
CA THR A 118 -26.30 4.05 -33.32
C THR A 118 -25.98 5.02 -34.45
N ILE A 119 -24.78 5.62 -34.46
CA ILE A 119 -24.32 6.46 -35.57
C ILE A 119 -24.33 5.68 -36.89
N ILE A 120 -23.78 4.46 -36.90
CA ILE A 120 -23.75 3.60 -38.10
C ILE A 120 -25.17 3.25 -38.55
N ALA A 121 -26.07 2.91 -37.62
CA ALA A 121 -27.46 2.61 -37.92
C ALA A 121 -28.18 3.81 -38.56
N LEU A 122 -28.01 5.02 -38.01
CA LEU A 122 -28.61 6.26 -38.53
C LEU A 122 -28.07 6.67 -39.90
N ILE A 123 -26.78 6.43 -40.18
CA ILE A 123 -26.21 6.69 -41.51
C ILE A 123 -26.74 5.67 -42.51
N SER A 124 -26.79 4.39 -42.11
CA SER A 124 -27.27 3.31 -42.98
C SER A 124 -28.76 3.46 -43.31
N SER A 125 -29.58 3.93 -42.36
CA SER A 125 -31.01 4.14 -42.57
C SER A 125 -31.35 5.37 -43.43
N ARG A 126 -30.40 6.26 -43.69
CA ARG A 126 -30.56 7.41 -44.61
C ARG A 126 -30.20 7.06 -46.06
N SER A 127 -29.74 5.85 -46.30
CA SER A 127 -29.26 5.38 -47.59
C SER A 127 -30.30 4.45 -48.22
N ASP A 128 -31.33 5.00 -48.87
CA ASP A 128 -32.17 4.19 -49.76
C ASP A 128 -31.38 3.86 -51.05
N GLU A 129 -31.23 2.55 -51.25
CA GLU A 129 -30.84 1.79 -52.45
C GLU A 129 -29.95 2.45 -53.51
N ASP A 130 -28.70 1.98 -53.59
CA ASP A 130 -28.23 1.46 -54.88
C ASP A 130 -27.24 0.32 -54.69
N ASN A 131 -27.70 -0.87 -55.07
CA ASN A 131 -26.98 -2.13 -55.01
C ASN A 131 -25.97 -2.18 -56.16
N ARG A 132 -24.74 -1.69 -55.96
CA ARG A 132 -23.61 -2.00 -56.86
C ARG A 132 -22.38 -2.38 -56.07
N GLY A 133 -22.10 -3.69 -56.12
CA GLY A 133 -20.99 -4.35 -55.44
C GLY A 133 -19.72 -3.53 -55.45
N ARG A 134 -19.26 -3.18 -54.25
CA ARG A 134 -17.95 -2.56 -54.06
C ARG A 134 -17.18 -3.39 -53.05
N ARG A 135 -16.18 -4.06 -53.59
CA ARG A 135 -15.10 -4.81 -52.93
C ARG A 135 -14.87 -4.34 -51.50
N GLY A 136 -14.97 -5.28 -50.56
CA GLY A 136 -14.53 -5.09 -49.19
C GLY A 136 -13.12 -4.52 -49.19
N ARG A 137 -13.00 -3.25 -48.80
CA ARG A 137 -11.74 -2.75 -48.26
C ARG A 137 -11.58 -3.47 -46.93
N SER A 138 -10.68 -4.43 -46.87
CA SER A 138 -10.11 -4.89 -45.62
C SER A 138 -9.75 -3.64 -44.83
N TYR A 139 -10.43 -3.44 -43.70
CA TYR A 139 -9.93 -2.54 -42.68
C TYR A 139 -8.52 -3.03 -42.38
N ASP A 140 -7.54 -2.19 -42.70
CA ASP A 140 -6.16 -2.45 -42.36
C ASP A 140 -6.09 -2.71 -40.86
N SER A 141 -5.57 -3.88 -40.52
CA SER A 141 -5.62 -4.50 -39.20
C SER A 141 -4.59 -3.87 -38.26
N GLY A 142 -4.55 -2.54 -38.22
CA GLY A 142 -3.77 -1.77 -37.24
C GLY A 142 -4.46 -1.68 -35.88
N PHE A 143 -5.79 -1.77 -35.82
CA PHE A 143 -6.56 -1.65 -34.57
C PHE A 143 -6.66 -2.98 -33.81
N THR A 144 -6.67 -4.11 -34.53
CA THR A 144 -6.77 -5.47 -33.96
C THR A 144 -5.49 -5.93 -33.25
N TYR A 145 -4.35 -5.33 -33.57
CA TYR A 145 -3.08 -5.68 -32.93
C TYR A 145 -2.97 -5.17 -31.48
N PHE A 146 -3.77 -4.16 -31.10
CA PHE A 146 -3.68 -3.49 -29.80
C PHE A 146 -4.88 -3.74 -28.88
N PHE A 147 -6.03 -4.16 -29.42
CA PHE A 147 -7.16 -4.66 -28.64
C PHE A 147 -7.18 -6.17 -28.68
N ARG A 148 -6.40 -6.83 -27.81
CA ARG A 148 -6.60 -8.28 -27.62
C ARG A 148 -7.82 -8.47 -26.73
N PRO A 149 -8.81 -9.30 -27.11
CA PRO A 149 -9.93 -9.65 -26.24
C PRO A 149 -9.45 -10.23 -24.89
N SER A 150 -8.25 -10.82 -24.87
CA SER A 150 -7.58 -11.29 -23.65
C SER A 150 -7.32 -10.16 -22.63
N ASP A 151 -7.15 -8.91 -23.08
CA ASP A 151 -6.86 -7.77 -22.21
C ASP A 151 -8.09 -7.35 -21.38
N LEU A 152 -9.28 -7.77 -21.80
CA LEU A 152 -10.52 -7.56 -21.06
C LEU A 152 -10.56 -8.39 -19.77
N PHE A 153 -9.94 -9.58 -19.75
CA PHE A 153 -9.86 -10.42 -18.55
C PHE A 153 -9.02 -9.80 -17.44
N TRP A 154 -8.09 -8.91 -17.79
CA TRP A 154 -7.21 -8.26 -16.83
C TRP A 154 -7.90 -7.15 -16.03
N TYR A 155 -8.95 -6.57 -16.57
CA TYR A 155 -9.81 -5.63 -15.87
C TYR A 155 -10.72 -6.31 -14.82
N TRP A 156 -10.98 -7.62 -14.97
CA TRP A 156 -11.69 -8.44 -13.98
C TRP A 156 -10.77 -8.99 -12.86
N ASP A 157 -9.51 -8.55 -12.80
CA ASP A 157 -8.59 -9.02 -11.75
C ASP A 157 -8.82 -8.26 -10.42
N PRO A 158 -9.27 -8.94 -9.35
CA PRO A 158 -9.51 -8.32 -8.05
C PRO A 158 -8.22 -7.90 -7.31
N TYR A 159 -7.04 -8.31 -7.79
CA TYR A 159 -5.74 -8.04 -7.16
C TYR A 159 -4.86 -7.05 -7.92
N TYR A 160 -5.44 -6.26 -8.83
CA TYR A 160 -4.74 -5.29 -9.67
C TYR A 160 -3.71 -4.43 -8.93
N TYR A 161 -4.12 -3.67 -7.90
CA TYR A 161 -3.21 -2.72 -7.22
C TYR A 161 -2.05 -3.42 -6.52
N ARG A 162 -2.28 -4.64 -6.02
CA ARG A 162 -1.23 -5.46 -5.39
C ARG A 162 -0.21 -5.95 -6.42
N ARG A 163 -0.65 -6.23 -7.66
CA ARG A 163 0.22 -6.69 -8.76
C ARG A 163 0.94 -5.51 -9.44
N GLN A 164 0.30 -4.34 -9.55
CA GLN A 164 0.85 -3.09 -10.09
C GLN A 164 2.05 -2.57 -9.29
N ARG A 165 2.10 -2.87 -7.98
CA ARG A 165 3.23 -2.52 -7.11
C ARG A 165 4.53 -3.24 -7.49
N ILE A 166 4.44 -4.40 -8.16
CA ILE A 166 5.58 -5.30 -8.41
C ILE A 166 6.09 -5.18 -9.86
N ARG A 167 5.27 -4.70 -10.80
CA ARG A 167 5.63 -4.61 -12.22
C ARG A 167 6.04 -3.20 -12.64
N GLU A 168 7.17 -3.14 -13.36
CA GLU A 168 7.65 -1.99 -14.16
C GLU A 168 7.47 -2.23 -15.67
N ASP A 169 6.80 -3.32 -16.05
CA ASP A 169 6.70 -3.82 -17.43
C ASP A 169 5.73 -3.01 -18.30
N ASP A 170 5.77 -3.24 -19.62
CA ASP A 170 4.89 -2.60 -20.60
C ASP A 170 3.40 -2.86 -20.28
N MET A 171 2.65 -1.78 -20.07
CA MET A 171 1.23 -1.81 -19.72
C MET A 171 0.34 -2.00 -20.96
N ASN A 172 -0.75 -2.75 -20.80
CA ASN A 172 -1.74 -2.89 -21.87
C ASN A 172 -2.54 -1.59 -22.07
N PHE A 173 -3.18 -1.37 -23.23
CA PHE A 173 -3.94 -0.15 -23.48
C PHE A 173 -5.03 0.14 -22.43
N ILE A 174 -5.76 -0.89 -22.01
CA ILE A 174 -6.81 -0.77 -20.98
C ILE A 174 -6.19 -0.43 -19.61
N GLU A 175 -5.02 -0.99 -19.30
CA GLU A 175 -4.25 -0.66 -18.10
C GLU A 175 -3.80 0.80 -18.11
N SER A 176 -3.32 1.30 -19.23
CA SER A 176 -2.98 2.70 -19.42
C SER A 176 -4.17 3.64 -19.18
N VAL A 177 -5.39 3.25 -19.63
CA VAL A 177 -6.64 4.00 -19.34
C VAL A 177 -6.91 4.04 -17.83
N PHE A 178 -6.83 2.89 -17.15
CA PHE A 178 -7.10 2.82 -15.72
C PHE A 178 -6.05 3.55 -14.87
N SER A 179 -4.77 3.35 -15.15
CA SER A 179 -3.67 4.10 -14.53
C SER A 179 -3.83 5.60 -14.77
N PHE A 180 -4.28 6.02 -15.95
CA PHE A 180 -4.50 7.44 -16.23
C PHE A 180 -5.71 8.03 -15.50
N VAL A 181 -6.81 7.28 -15.33
CA VAL A 181 -8.05 7.81 -14.70
C VAL A 181 -7.99 7.72 -13.18
N PHE A 182 -7.53 6.59 -12.64
CA PHE A 182 -7.58 6.30 -11.19
C PHE A 182 -6.21 6.40 -10.51
N GLY A 183 -5.13 6.43 -11.28
CA GLY A 183 -3.78 6.36 -10.77
C GLY A 183 -3.36 4.95 -10.33
N ASP A 184 -2.07 4.81 -10.00
CA ASP A 184 -1.48 3.52 -9.58
C ASP A 184 -1.43 3.37 -8.05
N GLY A 185 -2.03 4.30 -7.32
CA GLY A 185 -1.99 4.38 -5.86
C GLY A 185 -0.72 5.03 -5.33
N ASP A 186 -0.68 5.20 -4.01
CA ASP A 186 0.48 5.76 -3.31
C ASP A 186 1.58 4.67 -3.16
N PRO A 187 2.79 4.89 -3.71
CA PRO A 187 3.91 3.96 -3.57
C PRO A 187 4.55 3.98 -2.17
N ASN A 188 4.24 5.00 -1.36
CA ASN A 188 4.77 5.25 -0.03
C ASN A 188 3.72 4.99 1.06
N GLN A 189 2.71 4.15 0.80
CA GLN A 189 1.77 3.76 1.86
C GLN A 189 2.49 3.06 3.00
N GLY A 190 2.29 3.56 4.23
CA GLY A 190 2.93 3.00 5.41
C GLY A 190 4.41 3.37 5.55
N ILE A 191 4.91 4.34 4.76
CA ILE A 191 6.33 4.68 4.77
C ILE A 191 6.82 5.17 6.13
N GLU A 192 5.97 5.88 6.87
CA GLU A 192 6.29 6.34 8.22
C GLU A 192 6.44 5.16 9.20
N GLU A 193 5.65 4.10 9.01
CA GLU A 193 5.76 2.88 9.82
C GLU A 193 7.08 2.16 9.55
N GLU A 194 7.47 2.07 8.27
CA GLU A 194 8.76 1.54 7.84
C GLU A 194 9.92 2.38 8.36
N ARG A 195 9.80 3.72 8.33
CA ARG A 195 10.78 4.67 8.86
C ARG A 195 11.07 4.39 10.34
N TRP A 196 10.05 4.34 11.18
CA TRP A 196 10.21 4.08 12.61
C TRP A 196 10.75 2.69 12.90
N LYS A 197 10.39 1.71 12.09
CA LYS A 197 10.94 0.36 12.18
C LYS A 197 12.44 0.37 11.86
N LEU A 198 12.87 1.03 10.78
CA LEU A 198 14.29 1.12 10.42
C LEU A 198 15.09 1.82 11.53
N ILE A 199 14.58 2.93 12.09
CA ILE A 199 15.23 3.64 13.19
C ILE A 199 15.37 2.74 14.42
N GLY A 200 14.29 2.11 14.86
CA GLY A 200 14.30 1.24 16.04
C GLY A 200 15.24 0.05 15.88
N GLN A 201 15.24 -0.57 14.70
CA GLN A 201 16.14 -1.67 14.36
C GLN A 201 17.60 -1.22 14.28
N TYR A 202 17.86 -0.03 13.72
CA TYR A 202 19.19 0.54 13.65
C TYR A 202 19.76 0.78 15.05
N ILE A 203 19.00 1.44 15.93
CA ILE A 203 19.40 1.70 17.31
C ILE A 203 19.67 0.39 18.06
N ALA A 204 18.78 -0.61 17.95
CA ALA A 204 18.98 -1.92 18.56
C ALA A 204 20.25 -2.61 18.03
N SER A 205 20.50 -2.51 16.72
CA SER A 205 21.71 -3.05 16.08
C SER A 205 23.01 -2.36 16.49
N LYS A 206 22.94 -1.16 17.06
CA LYS A 206 24.08 -0.44 17.63
C LYS A 206 24.24 -0.66 19.13
N GLY A 207 23.41 -1.52 19.72
CA GLY A 207 23.42 -1.74 21.17
C GLY A 207 22.85 -0.54 21.93
N GLY A 208 21.86 0.15 21.35
CA GLY A 208 21.11 1.21 22.02
C GLY A 208 21.86 2.52 22.24
N VAL A 209 23.02 2.74 21.61
CA VAL A 209 23.73 4.02 21.65
C VAL A 209 24.05 4.46 20.23
N VAL A 210 23.66 5.68 19.86
CA VAL A 210 23.84 6.21 18.51
C VAL A 210 24.16 7.71 18.54
N ALA A 211 24.87 8.19 17.54
CA ALA A 211 25.08 9.62 17.31
C ALA A 211 23.97 10.23 16.44
N ALA A 212 23.80 11.55 16.47
CA ALA A 212 22.82 12.27 15.66
C ALA A 212 22.98 11.96 14.15
N ASP A 213 24.23 12.04 13.68
CA ASP A 213 24.62 11.83 12.28
C ASP A 213 24.25 10.44 11.76
N GLU A 214 24.22 9.43 12.64
CA GLU A 214 23.85 8.07 12.25
C GLU A 214 22.34 7.92 12.01
N LEU A 215 21.52 8.76 12.65
CA LEU A 215 20.07 8.78 12.50
C LEU A 215 19.59 9.71 11.39
N ALA A 216 20.39 10.72 11.03
CA ALA A 216 20.06 11.69 9.98
C ALA A 216 19.56 11.06 8.66
N PRO A 217 20.09 9.92 8.16
CA PRO A 217 19.59 9.28 6.94
C PRO A 217 18.14 8.75 6.99
N TYR A 218 17.54 8.67 8.18
CA TYR A 218 16.17 8.18 8.39
C TYR A 218 15.20 9.29 8.79
N LEU A 219 15.69 10.51 8.98
CA LEU A 219 14.93 11.63 9.52
C LEU A 219 14.85 12.78 8.52
N ASP A 220 13.80 13.59 8.65
CA ASP A 220 13.59 14.75 7.81
C ASP A 220 14.46 15.91 8.31
N VAL A 221 15.72 15.97 7.87
CA VAL A 221 16.66 17.07 8.19
C VAL A 221 16.39 18.25 7.25
N LEU A 222 15.83 19.33 7.79
CA LEU A 222 15.49 20.53 7.02
C LEU A 222 16.76 21.35 6.75
N SER A 223 17.46 21.03 5.66
CA SER A 223 18.58 21.79 5.08
C SER A 223 19.94 21.75 5.80
N ALA A 224 21.01 22.03 5.05
CA ALA A 224 22.40 21.99 5.51
C ALA A 224 22.76 23.02 6.61
N THR A 225 21.92 24.05 6.80
CA THR A 225 22.10 25.08 7.83
C THR A 225 21.59 24.66 9.21
N GLU A 226 20.73 23.64 9.30
CA GLU A 226 20.21 23.10 10.56
C GLU A 226 20.99 21.85 11.02
N VAL A 227 22.05 21.46 10.31
CA VAL A 227 22.86 20.28 10.67
C VAL A 227 23.64 20.49 11.97
N ASP A 228 23.90 21.75 12.33
CA ASP A 228 24.50 22.11 13.63
C ASP A 228 23.51 21.98 14.80
N ASP A 229 22.20 21.91 14.50
CA ASP A 229 21.14 21.73 15.49
C ASP A 229 20.63 20.28 15.45
N GLU A 230 21.08 19.46 16.40
CA GLU A 230 20.67 18.06 16.54
C GLU A 230 19.20 17.88 17.00
N SER A 231 18.40 18.95 17.01
CA SER A 231 16.97 18.95 17.37
C SER A 231 16.11 17.94 16.57
N TYR A 232 16.55 17.53 15.38
CA TYR A 232 15.85 16.52 14.57
C TYR A 232 15.78 15.13 15.24
N VAL A 233 16.62 14.85 16.25
CA VAL A 233 16.63 13.56 16.98
C VAL A 233 15.54 13.50 18.07
N LEU A 234 15.00 14.64 18.52
CA LEU A 234 14.02 14.69 19.62
C LEU A 234 12.79 13.78 19.44
N PRO A 235 12.18 13.63 18.24
CA PRO A 235 11.08 12.70 18.04
C PRO A 235 11.47 11.23 18.28
N VAL A 236 12.72 10.87 18.00
CA VAL A 236 13.26 9.52 18.26
C VAL A 236 13.40 9.28 19.76
N LEU A 237 13.93 10.26 20.49
CA LEU A 237 14.04 10.21 21.96
C LEU A 237 12.68 10.02 22.61
N LEU A 238 11.67 10.80 22.18
CA LEU A 238 10.31 10.69 22.71
C LEU A 238 9.64 9.34 22.39
N ARG A 239 9.98 8.71 21.26
CA ARG A 239 9.35 7.48 20.81
C ARG A 239 9.93 6.24 21.50
N PHE A 240 11.25 6.21 21.63
CA PHE A 240 12.00 5.06 22.16
C PHE A 240 12.56 5.30 23.57
N ASP A 241 12.17 6.39 24.22
CA ASP A 241 12.61 6.79 25.57
C ASP A 241 14.14 6.86 25.68
N GLY A 242 14.72 7.62 24.75
CA GLY A 242 16.16 7.89 24.72
C GLY A 242 16.50 9.18 25.45
N HIS A 243 17.74 9.28 25.92
CA HIS A 243 18.27 10.47 26.56
C HIS A 243 19.68 10.82 26.05
N PRO A 244 20.04 12.12 26.00
CA PRO A 244 21.37 12.54 25.60
C PRO A 244 22.38 12.34 26.74
N GLU A 245 23.57 11.86 26.39
CA GLU A 245 24.74 11.74 27.26
C GLU A 245 25.95 12.37 26.56
N VAL A 246 26.83 13.02 27.31
CA VAL A 246 28.02 13.67 26.74
C VAL A 246 29.21 12.72 26.88
N SER A 247 29.88 12.44 25.76
CA SER A 247 31.11 11.67 25.72
C SER A 247 32.28 12.43 26.36
N GLU A 248 33.34 11.72 26.74
CA GLU A 248 34.59 12.32 27.25
C GLU A 248 35.21 13.32 26.25
N GLU A 249 34.94 13.14 24.97
CA GLU A 249 35.39 14.00 23.86
C GLU A 249 34.51 15.25 23.66
N GLY A 250 33.41 15.39 24.41
CA GLY A 250 32.47 16.52 24.33
C GLY A 250 31.36 16.35 23.28
N ASN A 251 31.27 15.20 22.62
CA ASN A 251 30.21 14.89 21.66
C ASN A 251 28.94 14.39 22.36
N ILE A 252 27.76 14.68 21.81
CA ILE A 252 26.49 14.17 22.32
C ILE A 252 26.24 12.77 21.72
N LEU A 253 25.99 11.80 22.59
CA LEU A 253 25.53 10.47 22.23
C LEU A 253 24.12 10.27 22.78
N TYR A 254 23.27 9.60 22.02
CA TYR A 254 21.91 9.29 22.44
C TYR A 254 21.84 7.85 22.92
N HIS A 255 21.46 7.69 24.18
CA HIS A 255 21.37 6.41 24.85
C HIS A 255 19.90 5.96 24.96
N PHE A 256 19.62 4.71 24.60
CA PHE A 256 18.29 4.09 24.57
C PHE A 256 18.28 2.80 25.40
N PRO A 257 18.14 2.89 26.74
CA PRO A 257 18.28 1.74 27.64
C PRO A 257 17.31 0.60 27.31
N THR A 258 16.07 0.94 26.96
CA THR A 258 15.02 -0.05 26.72
C THR A 258 15.30 -0.89 25.46
N LEU A 259 15.96 -0.32 24.45
CA LEU A 259 16.30 -1.00 23.21
C LEU A 259 17.56 -1.88 23.32
N GLN A 260 18.29 -1.81 24.44
CA GLN A 260 19.45 -2.67 24.73
C GLN A 260 19.05 -4.05 25.26
N ARG A 261 17.83 -4.16 25.78
CA ARG A 261 17.33 -5.34 26.49
C ARG A 261 16.63 -6.29 25.53
N THR A 262 17.22 -7.46 25.31
CA THR A 262 16.71 -8.44 24.35
C THR A 262 16.57 -9.83 24.96
N ALA A 263 15.46 -10.52 24.65
CA ALA A 263 15.15 -11.83 25.19
C ALA A 263 16.13 -12.96 24.74
N SER A 264 16.85 -12.78 23.63
CA SER A 264 17.76 -13.79 23.07
C SER A 264 19.13 -13.90 23.76
N SER A 265 19.52 -12.93 24.60
CA SER A 265 20.79 -12.98 25.35
C SER A 265 20.85 -14.15 26.37
N TRP A 266 19.70 -14.76 26.66
CA TRP A 266 19.55 -15.83 27.65
C TRP A 266 20.14 -17.19 27.21
N GLN A 267 20.21 -17.53 25.92
CA GLN A 267 20.68 -18.86 25.51
C GLN A 267 22.20 -19.08 25.66
N THR A 268 23.01 -18.02 25.78
CA THR A 268 24.48 -18.15 25.66
C THR A 268 25.27 -17.73 26.92
N GLY A 269 24.63 -17.21 27.97
CA GLY A 269 25.31 -16.86 29.25
C GLY A 269 26.47 -15.85 29.10
N ARG A 270 26.56 -15.18 27.95
CA ARG A 270 27.55 -14.15 27.62
C ARG A 270 26.78 -12.90 27.22
N ARG A 271 27.26 -11.74 27.69
CA ARG A 271 26.92 -10.43 27.10
C ARG A 271 27.39 -10.41 25.66
N GLU A 272 26.60 -11.01 24.77
CA GLU A 272 26.79 -10.89 23.34
C GLU A 272 26.20 -9.55 22.92
N TYR A 273 27.06 -8.67 22.40
CA TYR A 273 26.66 -7.40 21.82
C TYR A 273 25.50 -7.63 20.82
N VAL A 274 24.32 -7.08 21.14
CA VAL A 274 23.08 -7.19 20.35
C VAL A 274 23.32 -6.88 18.86
N GLY A 275 24.26 -5.96 18.58
CA GLY A 275 24.61 -5.56 17.22
C GLY A 275 25.20 -6.63 16.31
N LYS A 276 25.92 -7.63 16.85
CA LYS A 276 26.54 -8.67 16.01
C LYS A 276 25.52 -9.69 15.50
N GLN A 277 24.63 -10.17 16.36
CA GLN A 277 23.60 -11.14 15.98
C GLN A 277 22.47 -10.53 15.16
N TRP A 278 22.06 -9.28 15.46
CA TRP A 278 20.99 -8.61 14.71
C TRP A 278 21.36 -8.36 13.24
N ALA A 279 22.60 -7.96 12.96
CA ALA A 279 23.08 -7.77 11.60
C ALA A 279 23.07 -9.08 10.78
N ASP A 280 23.46 -10.19 11.41
CA ASP A 280 23.46 -11.53 10.80
C ASP A 280 22.05 -12.12 10.61
N TRP A 281 21.09 -11.77 11.48
CA TRP A 281 19.69 -12.26 11.41
C TRP A 281 18.79 -11.47 10.45
N VAL A 282 19.05 -10.18 10.23
CA VAL A 282 18.15 -9.29 9.48
C VAL A 282 18.70 -8.94 8.08
N GLY A 283 19.93 -9.34 7.75
CA GLY A 283 20.52 -9.10 6.42
C GLY A 283 21.04 -7.67 6.23
N GLY A 284 21.40 -7.00 7.33
CA GLY A 284 21.78 -5.59 7.37
C GLY A 284 20.56 -4.66 7.34
N VAL A 285 20.59 -3.60 8.15
CA VAL A 285 19.62 -2.51 8.06
C VAL A 285 19.95 -1.69 6.82
N GLU A 286 18.96 -1.41 5.97
CA GLU A 286 19.15 -0.52 4.82
C GLU A 286 19.70 0.83 5.30
N LYS A 287 20.86 1.23 4.79
CA LYS A 287 21.59 2.41 5.29
C LYS A 287 20.88 3.74 5.06
N PHE A 288 19.85 3.76 4.22
CA PHE A 288 19.17 4.98 3.81
C PHE A 288 17.68 4.73 3.69
N PHE A 289 16.87 5.53 4.39
CA PHE A 289 15.44 5.60 4.13
C PHE A 289 15.20 6.30 2.79
N ARG A 290 14.40 5.69 1.91
CA ARG A 290 14.15 6.22 0.57
C ARG A 290 12.68 6.29 0.24
N GLU A 291 12.19 7.50 0.08
CA GLU A 291 10.86 7.73 -0.47
C GLU A 291 10.86 7.47 -1.98
N LYS A 292 9.84 6.77 -2.46
CA LYS A 292 9.64 6.60 -3.90
C LYS A 292 8.94 7.84 -4.43
N LYS A 293 9.35 8.32 -5.60
CA LYS A 293 8.60 9.38 -6.28
C LYS A 293 7.18 8.88 -6.52
N TRP A 294 6.18 9.74 -6.28
CA TRP A 294 4.78 9.42 -6.52
C TRP A 294 4.31 9.99 -7.87
N PRO A 295 4.46 9.24 -8.98
CA PRO A 295 3.75 9.56 -10.20
C PRO A 295 2.27 9.21 -10.01
N PHE A 296 1.37 10.11 -10.40
CA PHE A 296 -0.06 9.79 -10.44
C PHE A 296 -0.33 8.55 -11.31
N SER A 297 0.36 8.46 -12.45
CA SER A 297 0.21 7.37 -13.43
C SER A 297 1.56 6.98 -14.05
N LYS A 298 1.84 5.68 -14.10
CA LYS A 298 2.99 5.04 -14.76
C LYS A 298 2.90 5.03 -16.28
N THR A 299 1.81 5.52 -16.86
CA THR A 299 1.51 5.48 -18.30
C THR A 299 2.52 6.29 -19.13
N LYS A 300 3.01 5.70 -20.24
CA LYS A 300 3.94 6.36 -21.17
C LYS A 300 3.27 7.55 -21.87
N LYS A 301 4.06 8.49 -22.42
CA LYS A 301 3.52 9.68 -23.10
C LYS A 301 2.62 9.33 -24.30
N SER A 302 2.98 8.31 -25.08
CA SER A 302 2.20 7.81 -26.22
C SER A 302 0.86 7.24 -25.77
N GLU A 303 0.86 6.43 -24.72
CA GLU A 303 -0.34 5.86 -24.11
C GLU A 303 -1.26 6.95 -23.56
N LYS A 304 -0.72 7.95 -22.85
CA LYS A 304 -1.52 9.10 -22.37
C LYS A 304 -2.21 9.84 -23.51
N ALA A 305 -1.51 10.08 -24.63
CA ALA A 305 -2.10 10.70 -25.80
C ALA A 305 -3.23 9.86 -26.41
N MET A 306 -3.09 8.52 -26.42
CA MET A 306 -4.15 7.63 -26.88
C MET A 306 -5.36 7.61 -25.95
N VAL A 307 -5.17 7.62 -24.62
CA VAL A 307 -6.28 7.69 -23.66
C VAL A 307 -7.06 9.00 -23.83
N ILE A 308 -6.34 10.13 -23.96
CA ILE A 308 -6.95 11.43 -24.23
C ILE A 308 -7.68 11.42 -25.58
N GLY A 309 -7.08 10.81 -26.61
CA GLY A 309 -7.69 10.64 -27.92
C GLY A 309 -8.97 9.81 -27.88
N LEU A 310 -8.98 8.69 -27.15
CA LEU A 310 -10.16 7.84 -26.96
C LEU A 310 -11.28 8.61 -26.24
N GLY A 311 -10.94 9.32 -25.15
CA GLY A 311 -11.90 10.14 -24.41
C GLY A 311 -12.51 11.25 -25.28
N GLY A 312 -11.67 11.97 -26.01
CA GLY A 312 -12.11 13.01 -26.96
C GLY A 312 -12.96 12.46 -28.10
N PHE A 313 -12.58 11.30 -28.66
CA PHE A 313 -13.35 10.60 -29.68
C PHE A 313 -14.71 10.16 -29.15
N ASN A 314 -14.79 9.57 -27.96
CA ASN A 314 -16.07 9.18 -27.36
C ASN A 314 -16.98 10.40 -27.13
N LEU A 315 -16.43 11.48 -26.55
CA LEU A 315 -17.18 12.72 -26.32
C LEU A 315 -17.69 13.34 -27.63
N PHE A 316 -16.84 13.39 -28.66
CA PHE A 316 -17.23 13.90 -29.98
C PHE A 316 -18.32 13.05 -30.63
N GLY A 317 -18.23 11.72 -30.51
CA GLY A 317 -19.27 10.79 -30.95
C GLY A 317 -20.62 11.07 -30.28
N VAL A 318 -20.64 11.30 -28.97
CA VAL A 318 -21.87 11.66 -28.22
C VAL A 318 -22.46 12.98 -28.73
N ILE A 319 -21.64 14.00 -28.97
CA ILE A 319 -22.10 15.30 -29.49
C ILE A 319 -22.73 15.14 -30.88
N ILE A 320 -22.07 14.41 -31.78
CA ILE A 320 -22.61 14.13 -33.12
C ILE A 320 -23.93 13.37 -33.01
N LEU A 321 -23.96 12.30 -32.21
CA LEU A 321 -25.15 11.48 -32.04
C LEU A 321 -26.33 12.32 -31.53
N SER A 322 -26.10 13.15 -30.51
CA SER A 322 -27.12 14.07 -29.98
C SER A 322 -27.62 15.04 -31.05
N SER A 323 -26.73 15.60 -31.88
CA SER A 323 -27.12 16.45 -33.01
C SER A 323 -27.91 15.68 -34.07
N MET A 324 -27.53 14.44 -34.38
CA MET A 324 -28.23 13.61 -35.36
C MET A 324 -29.63 13.22 -34.87
N LEU A 325 -29.77 12.84 -33.59
CA LEU A 325 -31.05 12.49 -32.97
C LEU A 325 -32.03 13.67 -32.97
N LYS A 326 -31.57 14.89 -32.68
CA LYS A 326 -32.40 16.11 -32.76
C LYS A 326 -32.96 16.39 -34.16
N ASN A 327 -32.25 15.94 -35.20
CA ASN A 327 -32.60 16.19 -36.60
C ASN A 327 -33.39 15.03 -37.24
N VAL A 328 -33.76 13.99 -36.49
CA VAL A 328 -34.54 12.85 -36.98
C VAL A 328 -36.02 13.09 -36.68
N ALA A 329 -36.83 13.28 -37.73
CA ALA A 329 -38.27 13.59 -37.60
C ALA A 329 -39.13 12.37 -37.18
N VAL A 330 -38.66 11.15 -37.42
CA VAL A 330 -39.28 9.90 -36.96
C VAL A 330 -38.14 8.98 -36.50
N VAL A 331 -38.07 8.72 -35.19
CA VAL A 331 -37.06 7.80 -34.66
C VAL A 331 -37.40 6.40 -35.17
N PRO A 332 -36.52 5.72 -35.95
CA PRO A 332 -36.78 4.35 -36.36
C PRO A 332 -36.92 3.47 -35.12
N GLY A 333 -37.97 2.64 -35.08
CA GLY A 333 -38.27 1.79 -33.93
C GLY A 333 -37.16 0.81 -33.58
N GLY A 334 -37.10 0.37 -32.32
CA GLY A 334 -36.13 -0.60 -31.82
C GLY A 334 -34.94 0.04 -31.10
N PHE A 335 -33.72 -0.43 -31.38
CA PHE A 335 -32.50 -0.04 -30.65
C PHE A 335 -32.22 1.47 -30.67
N VAL A 336 -32.50 2.16 -31.77
CA VAL A 336 -32.28 3.62 -31.89
C VAL A 336 -33.23 4.42 -31.00
N SER A 337 -34.46 3.95 -30.79
CA SER A 337 -35.42 4.55 -29.85
C SER A 337 -34.95 4.41 -28.40
N PHE A 338 -34.47 3.22 -28.02
CA PHE A 338 -33.93 2.98 -26.68
C PHE A 338 -32.73 3.89 -26.37
N VAL A 339 -31.87 4.15 -27.35
CA VAL A 339 -30.73 5.07 -27.22
C VAL A 339 -31.19 6.53 -27.14
N ALA A 340 -32.19 6.92 -27.93
CA ALA A 340 -32.77 8.27 -27.90
C ALA A 340 -33.45 8.61 -26.56
N ASP A 341 -33.96 7.61 -25.84
CA ASP A 341 -34.54 7.81 -24.51
C ASP A 341 -33.48 8.01 -23.41
N ILE A 342 -32.23 7.60 -23.66
CA ILE A 342 -31.11 7.67 -22.69
C ILE A 342 -30.28 8.96 -22.83
N TYR A 343 -30.19 9.53 -24.04
CA TYR A 343 -29.33 10.68 -24.40
C TYR A 343 -30.15 11.93 -24.72
#